data_AF-A0A971DU66-F1
#
_entry.id   AF-A0A971DU66-F1
#
_cell.length_a   1.000
_cell.length_b   1.000
_cell.length_c   1.000
_cell.angle_alpha   90.00
_cell.angle_beta   90.00
_cell.angle_gamma   90.00
#
_symmetry.space_group_name_H-M   'P 1'
#
loop_
_entity.id
_entity.type
_entity.pdbx_description
1 polymer ?
#
loop_
_entity_poly.entity_id
_entity_poly.type
_entity_poly.pdbx_seq_one_letter_code
_entity_poly.pdbx_strand_id
1 'polypeptide(L)'
;MKSFLKQIKYEIRNIIKSRFMLIIGILLIVSSIAFPIINLINDQRSPDSDNGIVRPLPIDIGARGAIALPEPIYPGTDQESITIDGITIYSTNPFFWQISYAMQEKEIMENDRERFTNPEALDLALSLMDAEIQYYLNFAKYITEYTDYRIDLAARSLDSLYDKFIFENIDAPEEALLEAVSQKKYMDEELFRSKYLELSSEDRLAALEKLDEELNILYSIVESNDFSKYIEMRIEQENKAIADLQEQIAIQEQEIVKNPSQEDIINEMIEELKRNIAIIEENTIPILELRREKNIIPGEDTWQNRAINDIEMYRQQLAYTEILSEEEFRQQMWLVQQYGSYQNYVAEMQAQIDEMNHAIIIAEKSIYADKPDMKFVPGGPRNRTTRFLNYSVFVTLFAVLLGGWLMASEFHQGTIRLLLIRPKSRIKILAAKFVSALIVCLAVYITGCLLNALANGICFGFSDYAFPNYTLAGEIGFIVYYLPKMLACAVPIIFGYALAFMLSVIIKNVAVSIATPIALNIASIILMGTLAFTYRTANKWLAYTPLPYMHISAYVTQGSSAAPGISSSIPINLTYGIILLLALSALCAAVSSIIFNKADIVN
;
A
#
# COMPACT_ATOMS: atom_id res chain seq x y z
N MET A 1 -53.43 -6.98 5.58
CA MET A 1 -52.17 -7.21 4.85
C MET A 1 -52.32 -7.17 3.31
N LYS A 2 -53.16 -8.02 2.68
CA LYS A 2 -53.31 -8.07 1.20
C LYS A 2 -53.62 -6.71 0.52
N SER A 3 -54.46 -5.87 1.12
CA SER A 3 -54.81 -4.53 0.59
C SER A 3 -53.64 -3.52 0.64
N PHE A 4 -52.71 -3.68 1.59
CA PHE A 4 -51.53 -2.83 1.73
C PHE A 4 -50.44 -3.20 0.71
N LEU A 5 -50.19 -4.50 0.51
CA LEU A 5 -49.28 -4.99 -0.54
C LEU A 5 -49.75 -4.59 -1.95
N LYS A 6 -51.06 -4.65 -2.21
CA LYS A 6 -51.64 -4.14 -3.48
C LYS A 6 -51.39 -2.64 -3.65
N GLN A 7 -51.46 -1.85 -2.57
CA GLN A 7 -51.14 -0.42 -2.61
C GLN A 7 -49.67 -0.19 -2.93
N ILE A 8 -48.74 -0.91 -2.26
CA ILE A 8 -47.30 -0.82 -2.55
C ILE A 8 -47.03 -1.11 -4.02
N LYS A 9 -47.59 -2.20 -4.57
CA LYS A 9 -47.41 -2.55 -5.99
C LYS A 9 -47.93 -1.46 -6.94
N TYR A 10 -49.04 -0.81 -6.59
CA TYR A 10 -49.60 0.30 -7.36
C TYR A 10 -48.67 1.52 -7.33
N GLU A 11 -48.16 1.90 -6.16
CA GLU A 11 -47.24 3.04 -6.02
C GLU A 11 -45.90 2.78 -6.74
N ILE A 12 -45.33 1.58 -6.64
CA ILE A 12 -44.13 1.18 -7.41
C ILE A 12 -44.38 1.37 -8.90
N ARG A 13 -45.53 0.93 -9.42
CA ARG A 13 -45.87 1.09 -10.84
C ARG A 13 -45.99 2.57 -11.23
N ASN A 14 -46.48 3.43 -10.35
CA ASN A 14 -46.55 4.88 -10.62
C ASN A 14 -45.16 5.52 -10.64
N ILE A 15 -44.29 5.14 -9.72
CA ILE A 15 -42.89 5.62 -9.69
C ILE A 15 -42.19 5.24 -11.00
N ILE A 16 -42.32 3.98 -11.43
CA ILE A 16 -41.74 3.47 -12.68
C ILE A 16 -42.32 4.18 -13.92
N LYS A 17 -43.58 4.63 -13.89
CA LYS A 17 -44.18 5.40 -15.00
C LYS A 17 -43.61 6.82 -15.14
N SER A 18 -42.97 7.36 -14.10
CA SER A 18 -42.29 8.65 -14.19
C SER A 18 -41.07 8.53 -15.10
N ARG A 19 -41.11 9.15 -16.28
CA ARG A 19 -40.02 9.11 -17.26
C ARG A 19 -38.70 9.58 -16.65
N PHE A 20 -38.75 10.67 -15.88
CA PHE A 20 -37.56 11.25 -15.24
C PHE A 20 -36.91 10.28 -14.24
N MET A 21 -37.69 9.68 -13.34
CA MET A 21 -37.16 8.73 -12.34
C MET A 21 -36.65 7.45 -12.97
N LEU A 22 -37.37 6.96 -13.99
CA LEU A 22 -36.98 5.76 -14.71
C LEU A 22 -35.67 5.96 -15.48
N ILE A 23 -35.47 7.12 -16.13
CA ILE A 23 -34.23 7.43 -16.83
C ILE A 23 -33.05 7.43 -15.85
N ILE A 24 -33.16 8.12 -14.71
CA ILE A 24 -32.07 8.17 -13.72
C ILE A 24 -31.78 6.78 -13.13
N GLY A 25 -32.82 6.01 -12.77
CA GLY A 25 -32.66 4.65 -12.27
C GLY A 25 -31.99 3.72 -13.29
N ILE A 26 -32.34 3.84 -14.58
CA ILE A 26 -31.68 3.08 -15.66
C ILE A 26 -30.24 3.53 -15.83
N LEU A 27 -29.94 4.83 -15.84
CA LEU A 27 -28.57 5.33 -15.97
C LEU A 27 -27.66 4.80 -14.86
N LEU A 28 -28.16 4.78 -13.64
CA LEU A 28 -27.48 4.20 -12.48
C LEU A 28 -27.19 2.70 -12.67
N ILE A 29 -28.18 1.93 -13.10
CA ILE A 29 -28.00 0.50 -13.40
C ILE A 29 -27.02 0.29 -14.57
N VAL A 30 -27.14 1.05 -15.65
CA VAL A 30 -26.26 0.96 -16.82
C VAL A 30 -24.82 1.32 -16.44
N SER A 31 -24.60 2.32 -15.59
CA SER A 31 -23.26 2.65 -15.11
C SER A 31 -22.60 1.47 -14.38
N SER A 32 -23.40 0.64 -13.69
CA SER A 32 -22.92 -0.53 -12.97
C SER A 32 -22.24 -1.56 -13.89
N ILE A 33 -22.67 -1.63 -15.16
CA ILE A 33 -22.09 -2.49 -16.20
C ILE A 33 -21.01 -1.74 -17.00
N ALA A 34 -21.22 -0.45 -17.26
CA ALA A 34 -20.29 0.35 -18.05
C ALA A 34 -18.93 0.53 -17.36
N PHE A 35 -18.89 0.71 -16.04
CA PHE A 35 -17.63 0.92 -15.31
C PHE A 35 -16.62 -0.23 -15.49
N PRO A 36 -16.98 -1.51 -15.28
CA PRO A 36 -16.08 -2.63 -15.57
C PRO A 36 -15.55 -2.66 -17.01
N ILE A 37 -16.40 -2.35 -17.99
CA ILE A 37 -16.02 -2.33 -19.41
C ILE A 37 -15.05 -1.19 -19.71
N ILE A 38 -15.29 0.01 -19.18
CA ILE A 38 -14.39 1.16 -19.31
C ILE A 38 -13.03 0.85 -18.69
N ASN A 39 -13.02 0.24 -17.49
CA ASN A 39 -11.80 -0.18 -16.83
C ASN A 39 -11.02 -1.20 -17.66
N LEU A 40 -11.69 -2.20 -18.25
CA LEU A 40 -11.04 -3.19 -19.12
C LEU A 40 -10.36 -2.52 -20.33
N ILE A 41 -11.02 -1.53 -20.94
CA ILE A 41 -10.46 -0.78 -22.06
C ILE A 41 -9.26 0.07 -21.61
N ASN A 42 -9.30 0.62 -20.39
CA ASN A 42 -8.20 1.41 -19.85
C ASN A 42 -6.97 0.56 -19.57
N ASP A 43 -7.15 -0.60 -18.94
CA ASP A 43 -6.07 -1.55 -18.64
C ASP A 43 -5.39 -2.05 -19.93
N GLN A 44 -6.13 -2.17 -21.03
CA GLN A 44 -5.56 -2.51 -22.35
C GLN A 44 -4.74 -1.38 -22.99
N ARG A 45 -4.96 -0.12 -22.60
CA ARG A 45 -4.31 1.06 -23.21
C ARG A 45 -3.08 1.52 -22.44
N SER A 46 -3.06 1.29 -21.13
CA SER A 46 -1.94 1.60 -20.25
C SER A 46 -1.66 0.37 -19.38
N PRO A 47 -0.85 -0.59 -19.86
CA PRO A 47 -0.61 -1.82 -19.12
C PRO A 47 -0.06 -1.60 -17.70
N ASP A 48 0.66 -0.50 -17.44
CA ASP A 48 1.45 -0.36 -16.20
C ASP A 48 1.49 1.08 -15.64
N SER A 49 0.35 1.72 -15.35
CA SER A 49 0.35 3.02 -14.66
C SER A 49 -0.03 2.98 -13.19
N ASP A 50 -0.51 1.84 -12.67
CA ASP A 50 -1.00 1.74 -11.27
C ASP A 50 -0.03 0.98 -10.34
N ASN A 51 0.94 0.27 -10.90
CA ASN A 51 2.06 -0.31 -10.14
C ASN A 51 3.33 0.36 -10.65
N GLY A 52 3.94 1.22 -9.84
CA GLY A 52 5.29 1.73 -10.14
C GLY A 52 6.25 0.58 -10.45
N ILE A 53 7.37 0.90 -11.10
CA ILE A 53 8.42 -0.07 -11.45
C ILE A 53 8.63 -1.03 -10.29
N VAL A 54 8.30 -2.31 -10.51
CA VAL A 54 8.48 -3.39 -9.53
C VAL A 54 9.97 -3.59 -9.38
N ARG A 55 10.60 -2.77 -8.54
CA ARG A 55 12.03 -2.88 -8.28
C ARG A 55 12.27 -4.24 -7.64
N PRO A 56 13.34 -4.94 -8.03
CA PRO A 56 13.57 -6.29 -7.60
C PRO A 56 13.78 -6.38 -6.11
N LEU A 57 14.05 -5.26 -5.40
CA LEU A 57 14.04 -5.09 -3.95
C LEU A 57 14.43 -3.63 -3.56
N PRO A 58 14.26 -3.24 -2.29
CA PRO A 58 15.44 -3.03 -1.46
C PRO A 58 15.41 -4.02 -0.29
N ILE A 59 16.19 -5.11 -0.39
CA ILE A 59 16.67 -5.80 0.81
C ILE A 59 17.61 -4.77 1.38
N ASP A 60 17.25 -4.28 2.56
CA ASP A 60 17.94 -3.24 3.29
C ASP A 60 19.43 -3.25 2.96
N ILE A 61 19.87 -2.21 2.27
CA ILE A 61 21.28 -2.02 2.06
C ILE A 61 21.77 -1.50 3.40
N GLY A 62 22.24 -2.43 4.24
CA GLY A 62 22.91 -2.08 5.49
C GLY A 62 23.83 -0.88 5.24
N ALA A 63 23.89 0.05 6.19
CA ALA A 63 24.34 1.45 6.06
C ALA A 63 25.76 1.70 5.47
N ARG A 64 26.41 0.70 4.89
CA ARG A 64 27.68 0.80 4.14
C ARG A 64 27.60 0.47 2.65
N GLY A 65 26.46 0.08 2.07
CA GLY A 65 26.44 -0.41 0.69
C GLY A 65 25.54 0.33 -0.31
N ALA A 66 24.86 1.41 0.08
CA ALA A 66 23.79 1.99 -0.76
C ALA A 66 24.37 2.78 -1.94
N ILE A 67 24.77 2.07 -3.00
CA ILE A 67 24.86 2.68 -4.32
C ILE A 67 23.42 3.00 -4.72
N ALA A 68 23.04 4.27 -4.64
CA ALA A 68 21.77 4.74 -5.17
C ALA A 68 21.74 4.40 -6.67
N LEU A 69 21.03 3.33 -7.03
CA LEU A 69 20.76 3.03 -8.43
C LEU A 69 20.06 4.26 -9.03
N PRO A 70 20.64 4.91 -10.06
CA PRO A 70 20.05 6.12 -10.63
C PRO A 70 18.61 5.84 -11.07
N GLU A 71 17.74 6.85 -10.96
CA GLU A 71 16.35 6.71 -11.38
C GLU A 71 16.27 6.26 -12.85
N PRO A 72 15.40 5.29 -13.19
CA PRO A 72 15.22 4.87 -14.57
C PRO A 72 14.78 6.05 -15.42
N ILE A 73 15.57 6.36 -16.44
CA ILE A 73 15.30 7.44 -17.38
C ILE A 73 14.09 7.03 -18.23
N TYR A 74 13.09 7.92 -18.31
CA TYR A 74 11.88 7.71 -19.12
C TYR A 74 12.25 7.39 -20.59
N PRO A 75 11.61 6.39 -21.23
CA PRO A 75 11.88 6.06 -22.62
C PRO A 75 11.54 7.25 -23.53
N GLY A 76 12.56 7.88 -24.13
CA GLY A 76 12.38 8.99 -25.08
C GLY A 76 13.50 10.03 -25.14
N THR A 77 14.45 10.03 -24.18
CA THR A 77 15.68 10.83 -24.27
C THR A 77 16.76 10.03 -25.01
N ASP A 78 17.53 10.70 -25.87
CA ASP A 78 18.55 10.13 -26.75
C ASP A 78 19.31 8.94 -26.11
N GLN A 79 19.27 7.77 -26.77
CA GLN A 79 19.91 6.55 -26.29
C GLN A 79 21.42 6.64 -26.48
N GLU A 80 22.09 7.29 -25.54
CA GLU A 80 23.54 7.22 -25.41
C GLU A 80 23.97 5.75 -25.30
N SER A 81 25.14 5.43 -25.87
CA SER A 81 25.67 4.07 -25.84
C SER A 81 27.18 4.08 -25.65
N ILE A 82 27.66 3.12 -24.87
CA ILE A 82 29.09 2.87 -24.63
C ILE A 82 29.43 1.53 -25.28
N THR A 83 30.59 1.43 -25.93
CA THR A 83 31.08 0.15 -26.50
C THR A 83 32.44 -0.19 -25.94
N ILE A 84 32.55 -1.34 -25.27
CA ILE A 84 33.76 -1.88 -24.65
C ILE A 84 33.91 -3.32 -25.11
N ASP A 85 35.09 -3.71 -25.60
CA ASP A 85 35.38 -5.07 -26.07
C ASP A 85 34.36 -5.66 -27.06
N GLY A 86 33.77 -4.80 -27.90
CA GLY A 86 32.77 -5.17 -28.89
C GLY A 86 31.35 -5.37 -28.34
N ILE A 87 31.12 -5.11 -27.05
CA ILE A 87 29.81 -5.13 -26.40
C ILE A 87 29.28 -3.70 -26.33
N THR A 88 28.11 -3.45 -26.92
CA THR A 88 27.43 -2.14 -26.88
C THR A 88 26.34 -2.13 -25.81
N ILE A 89 26.44 -1.19 -24.87
CA ILE A 89 25.50 -0.98 -23.77
C ILE A 89 24.81 0.37 -23.98
N TYR A 90 23.48 0.38 -23.91
CA TYR A 90 22.66 1.59 -24.02
C TYR A 90 22.36 2.19 -22.65
N SER A 91 22.03 3.49 -22.61
CA SER A 91 21.66 4.23 -21.40
C SER A 91 20.43 3.68 -20.64
N THR A 92 19.66 2.78 -21.25
CA THR A 92 18.56 2.05 -20.61
C THR A 92 19.01 0.83 -19.81
N ASN A 93 20.27 0.38 -19.94
CA ASN A 93 20.81 -0.75 -19.20
C ASN A 93 21.08 -0.36 -17.73
N PRO A 94 20.77 -1.22 -16.75
CA PRO A 94 20.97 -0.94 -15.33
C PRO A 94 22.40 -0.58 -14.90
N PHE A 95 23.41 -1.02 -15.66
CA PHE A 95 24.83 -0.84 -15.37
C PHE A 95 25.53 0.22 -16.23
N PHE A 96 24.79 0.88 -17.14
CA PHE A 96 25.37 1.88 -18.03
C PHE A 96 26.07 3.00 -17.27
N TRP A 97 25.42 3.52 -16.22
CA TRP A 97 25.93 4.67 -15.47
C TRP A 97 27.13 4.31 -14.59
N GLN A 98 27.17 3.10 -14.04
CA GLN A 98 28.31 2.60 -13.25
C GLN A 98 29.54 2.47 -14.16
N ILE A 99 29.37 1.88 -15.34
CA ILE A 99 30.45 1.76 -16.33
C ILE A 99 30.88 3.14 -16.82
N SER A 100 29.94 4.02 -17.16
CA SER A 100 30.23 5.38 -17.61
C SER A 100 31.00 6.18 -16.55
N TYR A 101 30.58 6.08 -15.29
CA TYR A 101 31.23 6.76 -14.17
C TYR A 101 32.64 6.23 -13.96
N ALA A 102 32.82 4.90 -13.97
CA ALA A 102 34.14 4.29 -13.84
C ALA A 102 35.07 4.70 -15.00
N MET A 103 34.57 4.77 -16.23
CA MET A 103 35.36 5.28 -17.37
C MET A 103 35.76 6.75 -17.19
N GLN A 104 34.83 7.60 -16.76
CA GLN A 104 35.10 9.02 -16.55
C GLN A 104 36.10 9.23 -15.41
N GLU A 105 35.95 8.51 -14.30
CA GLU A 105 36.86 8.58 -13.16
C GLU A 105 38.27 8.13 -13.55
N LYS A 106 38.39 7.07 -14.37
CA LYS A 106 39.67 6.63 -14.94
C LYS A 106 40.32 7.74 -15.77
N GLU A 107 39.57 8.38 -16.67
CA GLU A 107 40.07 9.50 -17.48
C GLU A 107 40.53 10.69 -16.62
N ILE A 108 39.82 10.98 -15.53
CA ILE A 108 40.22 12.03 -14.58
C ILE A 108 41.56 11.67 -13.91
N MET A 109 41.73 10.42 -13.46
CA MET A 109 42.98 9.95 -12.86
C MET A 109 44.18 10.02 -13.84
N GLU A 110 43.96 9.68 -15.12
CA GLU A 110 45.01 9.76 -16.15
C GLU A 110 45.49 11.19 -16.42
N ASN A 111 44.56 12.15 -16.30
CA ASN A 111 44.80 13.57 -16.56
C ASN A 111 45.34 14.33 -15.32
N ASP A 112 44.94 13.93 -14.11
CA ASP A 112 45.36 14.53 -12.84
C ASP A 112 46.44 13.69 -12.13
N ARG A 113 47.58 13.53 -12.79
CA ARG A 113 48.68 12.68 -12.29
C ARG A 113 49.30 13.17 -10.98
N GLU A 114 49.16 14.46 -10.68
CA GLU A 114 49.67 15.07 -9.45
C GLU A 114 48.85 14.67 -8.21
N ARG A 115 47.68 14.05 -8.40
CA ARG A 115 46.84 13.50 -7.33
C ARG A 115 47.47 12.34 -6.57
N PHE A 116 48.39 11.60 -7.20
CA PHE A 116 49.03 10.41 -6.63
C PHE A 116 50.45 10.72 -6.17
N THR A 117 50.81 10.23 -4.99
CA THR A 117 52.12 10.43 -4.36
C THR A 117 53.21 9.63 -5.10
N ASN A 118 52.84 8.47 -5.64
CA ASN A 118 53.73 7.59 -6.42
C ASN A 118 53.12 7.27 -7.81
N PRO A 119 53.89 7.35 -8.92
CA PRO A 119 53.43 6.87 -10.23
C PRO A 119 52.93 5.42 -10.24
N GLU A 120 53.49 4.54 -9.42
CA GLU A 120 53.04 3.15 -9.30
C GLU A 120 51.65 3.04 -8.65
N ALA A 121 51.30 3.96 -7.74
CA ALA A 121 49.96 4.04 -7.16
C ALA A 121 48.91 4.44 -8.21
N LEU A 122 49.28 5.35 -9.12
CA LEU A 122 48.44 5.71 -10.26
C LEU A 122 48.23 4.50 -11.17
N ASP A 123 49.29 3.78 -11.54
CA ASP A 123 49.17 2.60 -12.41
C ASP A 123 48.27 1.51 -11.78
N LEU A 124 48.42 1.25 -10.48
CA LEU A 124 47.54 0.34 -9.74
C LEU A 124 46.10 0.83 -9.68
N ALA A 125 45.87 2.13 -9.45
CA ALA A 125 44.53 2.70 -9.43
C ALA A 125 43.85 2.59 -10.81
N LEU A 126 44.56 2.88 -11.89
CA LEU A 126 44.05 2.72 -13.26
C LEU A 126 43.74 1.25 -13.58
N SER A 127 44.57 0.30 -13.12
CA SER A 127 44.31 -1.12 -13.26
C SER A 127 43.08 -1.58 -12.47
N LEU A 128 42.85 -1.02 -11.29
CA LEU A 128 41.66 -1.28 -10.48
C LEU A 128 40.40 -0.76 -11.19
N MET A 129 40.46 0.42 -11.82
CA MET A 129 39.37 0.95 -12.64
C MET A 129 39.02 0.01 -13.81
N ASP A 130 40.03 -0.53 -14.49
CA ASP A 130 39.82 -1.50 -15.56
C ASP A 130 39.15 -2.78 -15.05
N ALA A 131 39.55 -3.27 -13.89
CA ALA A 131 38.91 -4.43 -13.26
C ALA A 131 37.43 -4.14 -12.90
N GLU A 132 37.11 -2.96 -12.37
CA GLU A 132 35.74 -2.55 -12.04
C GLU A 132 34.86 -2.39 -13.29
N ILE A 133 35.40 -1.79 -14.36
CA ILE A 133 34.70 -1.67 -15.65
C ILE A 133 34.36 -3.06 -16.20
N GLN A 134 35.33 -3.99 -16.21
CA GLN A 134 35.12 -5.36 -16.67
C GLN A 134 34.15 -6.13 -15.78
N TYR A 135 34.21 -5.91 -14.46
CA TYR A 135 33.27 -6.47 -13.52
C TYR A 135 31.84 -6.09 -13.88
N TYR A 136 31.52 -4.80 -14.03
CA TYR A 136 30.17 -4.37 -14.40
C TYR A 136 29.78 -4.77 -15.83
N LEU A 137 30.74 -4.83 -16.76
CA LEU A 137 30.51 -5.30 -18.12
C LEU A 137 30.00 -6.76 -18.16
N ASN A 138 30.53 -7.62 -17.28
CA ASN A 138 30.07 -9.01 -17.14
C ASN A 138 28.60 -9.10 -16.71
N PHE A 139 28.09 -8.13 -15.92
CA PHE A 139 26.67 -8.05 -15.59
C PHE A 139 25.85 -7.44 -16.74
N ALA A 140 26.30 -6.31 -17.29
CA ALA A 140 25.59 -5.57 -18.33
C ALA A 140 25.33 -6.41 -19.60
N LYS A 141 26.19 -7.40 -19.87
CA LYS A 141 26.03 -8.34 -20.98
C LYS A 141 24.76 -9.20 -20.88
N TYR A 142 24.37 -9.60 -19.66
CA TYR A 142 23.27 -10.55 -19.43
C TYR A 142 22.05 -9.92 -18.76
N ILE A 143 22.20 -8.75 -18.16
CA ILE A 143 21.15 -8.03 -17.44
C ILE A 143 20.81 -6.75 -18.20
N THR A 144 19.58 -6.68 -18.71
CA THR A 144 19.11 -5.57 -19.55
C THR A 144 17.96 -4.76 -18.94
N GLU A 145 17.31 -5.28 -17.89
CA GLU A 145 16.14 -4.67 -17.26
C GLU A 145 16.39 -4.38 -15.78
N TYR A 146 15.90 -3.24 -15.28
CA TYR A 146 16.03 -2.84 -13.86
C TYR A 146 15.27 -3.73 -12.88
N THR A 147 14.37 -4.58 -13.38
CA THR A 147 13.57 -5.55 -12.62
C THR A 147 14.32 -6.86 -12.38
N ASP A 148 15.51 -7.05 -12.95
CA ASP A 148 16.27 -8.29 -12.81
C ASP A 148 16.85 -8.45 -11.39
N TYR A 149 16.52 -9.56 -10.73
CA TYR A 149 16.95 -9.84 -9.36
C TYR A 149 18.48 -9.96 -9.20
N ARG A 150 19.22 -10.24 -10.28
CA ARG A 150 20.68 -10.41 -10.24
C ARG A 150 21.42 -9.08 -10.09
N ILE A 151 20.73 -7.94 -10.26
CA ILE A 151 21.34 -6.61 -10.11
C ILE A 151 21.93 -6.41 -8.71
N ASP A 152 21.24 -6.89 -7.68
CA ASP A 152 21.65 -6.76 -6.27
C ASP A 152 23.02 -7.42 -6.00
N LEU A 153 23.35 -8.51 -6.72
CA LEU A 153 24.64 -9.18 -6.58
C LEU A 153 25.82 -8.28 -6.96
N ALA A 154 25.64 -7.37 -7.93
CA ALA A 154 26.73 -6.54 -8.43
C ALA A 154 27.29 -5.63 -7.34
N ALA A 155 26.43 -5.01 -6.54
CA ALA A 155 26.86 -4.17 -5.41
C ALA A 155 27.43 -5.03 -4.26
N ARG A 156 26.78 -6.16 -3.95
CA ARG A 156 27.13 -7.01 -2.81
C ARG A 156 28.45 -7.77 -2.95
N SER A 157 28.89 -8.01 -4.18
CA SER A 157 30.15 -8.70 -4.47
C SER A 157 31.27 -7.77 -4.95
N LEU A 158 31.05 -6.44 -4.97
CA LEU A 158 32.08 -5.48 -5.37
C LEU A 158 33.28 -5.49 -4.42
N ASP A 159 33.04 -5.66 -3.12
CA ASP A 159 34.11 -5.79 -2.14
C ASP A 159 35.00 -7.02 -2.39
N SER A 160 34.42 -8.12 -2.86
CA SER A 160 35.16 -9.34 -3.22
C SER A 160 36.09 -9.10 -4.41
N LEU A 161 35.70 -8.24 -5.37
CA LEU A 161 36.57 -7.80 -6.46
C LEU A 161 37.77 -7.01 -5.93
N TYR A 162 37.54 -6.04 -5.04
CA TYR A 162 38.59 -5.22 -4.47
C TYR A 162 39.55 -6.02 -3.61
N ASP A 163 39.01 -6.90 -2.75
CA ASP A 163 39.80 -7.79 -1.91
C ASP A 163 40.67 -8.72 -2.78
N LYS A 164 40.12 -9.25 -3.89
CA LYS A 164 40.87 -10.05 -4.86
C LYS A 164 42.01 -9.25 -5.51
N PHE A 165 41.72 -8.03 -5.97
CA PHE A 165 42.71 -7.16 -6.60
C PHE A 165 43.89 -6.86 -5.65
N ILE A 166 43.61 -6.64 -4.36
CA ILE A 166 44.65 -6.44 -3.34
C ILE A 166 45.54 -7.69 -3.22
N PHE A 167 44.96 -8.88 -3.13
CA PHE A 167 45.72 -10.12 -3.02
C PHE A 167 46.56 -10.43 -4.26
N GLU A 168 46.07 -10.12 -5.46
CA GLU A 168 46.81 -10.30 -6.71
C GLU A 168 47.99 -9.34 -6.86
N ASN A 169 47.89 -8.13 -6.27
CA ASN A 169 48.91 -7.08 -6.37
C ASN A 169 49.68 -6.86 -5.07
N ILE A 170 49.62 -7.83 -4.15
CA ILE A 170 50.16 -7.72 -2.78
C ILE A 170 51.69 -7.56 -2.73
N ASP A 171 52.39 -7.90 -3.81
CA ASP A 171 53.84 -7.75 -3.94
C ASP A 171 54.25 -6.32 -4.33
N ALA A 172 53.30 -5.45 -4.67
CA ALA A 172 53.53 -4.03 -4.91
C ALA A 172 53.88 -3.29 -3.59
N PRO A 173 54.52 -2.10 -3.66
CA PRO A 173 54.82 -1.32 -2.47
C PRO A 173 53.53 -1.00 -1.69
N GLU A 174 53.56 -1.29 -0.39
CA GLU A 174 52.40 -1.14 0.51
C GLU A 174 51.74 0.24 0.40
N GLU A 175 52.53 1.31 0.48
CA GLU A 175 52.03 2.69 0.42
C GLU A 175 51.32 2.98 -0.93
N ALA A 176 51.84 2.42 -2.03
CA ALA A 176 51.27 2.61 -3.36
C ALA A 176 49.97 1.80 -3.53
N LEU A 177 49.93 0.57 -3.04
CA LEU A 177 48.75 -0.29 -3.09
C LEU A 177 47.61 0.26 -2.21
N LEU A 178 47.95 0.72 -1.00
CA LEU A 178 46.99 1.35 -0.09
C LEU A 178 46.44 2.65 -0.69
N GLU A 179 47.30 3.52 -1.25
CA GLU A 179 46.89 4.78 -1.90
C GLU A 179 45.95 4.54 -3.09
N ALA A 180 46.23 3.50 -3.90
CA ALA A 180 45.43 3.12 -5.05
C ALA A 180 44.03 2.63 -4.64
N VAL A 181 43.95 1.68 -3.72
CA VAL A 181 42.68 1.08 -3.27
C VAL A 181 41.85 2.09 -2.47
N SER A 182 42.51 2.98 -1.72
CA SER A 182 41.84 4.03 -0.94
C SER A 182 41.05 5.02 -1.80
N GLN A 183 41.28 5.08 -3.13
CA GLN A 183 40.45 5.87 -4.03
C GLN A 183 39.02 5.33 -4.14
N LYS A 184 38.83 4.01 -3.93
CA LYS A 184 37.54 3.32 -4.08
C LYS A 184 36.93 2.87 -2.77
N LYS A 185 37.77 2.40 -1.85
CA LYS A 185 37.36 1.82 -0.58
C LYS A 185 38.20 2.42 0.51
N TYR A 186 37.56 3.19 1.40
CA TYR A 186 38.25 3.67 2.59
C TYR A 186 38.73 2.48 3.41
N MET A 187 40.02 2.46 3.73
CA MET A 187 40.63 1.40 4.53
C MET A 187 41.65 2.01 5.46
N ASP A 188 41.52 1.69 6.74
CA ASP A 188 42.51 2.08 7.74
C ASP A 188 43.82 1.30 7.52
N GLU A 189 44.97 1.93 7.75
CA GLU A 189 46.29 1.33 7.51
C GLU A 189 46.52 0.08 8.38
N GLU A 190 46.08 0.09 9.64
CA GLU A 190 46.23 -1.05 10.56
C GLU A 190 45.33 -2.22 10.12
N LEU A 191 44.12 -1.91 9.67
CA LEU A 191 43.19 -2.90 9.11
C LEU A 191 43.72 -3.48 7.78
N PHE A 192 44.29 -2.66 6.92
CA PHE A 192 44.88 -3.11 5.65
C PHE A 192 46.05 -4.08 5.90
N ARG A 193 46.94 -3.74 6.84
CA ARG A 193 48.06 -4.61 7.20
C ARG A 193 47.59 -5.94 7.75
N SER A 194 46.75 -5.91 8.78
CA SER A 194 46.25 -7.12 9.45
C SER A 194 45.45 -8.03 8.50
N LYS A 195 44.64 -7.45 7.62
CA LYS A 195 43.78 -8.20 6.70
C LYS A 195 44.52 -8.78 5.49
N TYR A 196 45.57 -8.14 4.97
CA TYR A 196 46.21 -8.57 3.71
C TYR A 196 47.72 -8.84 3.82
N LEU A 197 48.46 -8.02 4.56
CA LEU A 197 49.93 -8.07 4.58
C LEU A 197 50.49 -9.02 5.64
N GLU A 198 49.84 -9.10 6.81
CA GLU A 198 50.28 -9.92 7.95
C GLU A 198 49.85 -11.40 7.87
N LEU A 199 49.04 -11.75 6.86
CA LEU A 199 48.66 -13.13 6.59
C LEU A 199 49.85 -13.98 6.14
N SER A 200 49.84 -15.27 6.53
CA SER A 200 50.82 -16.23 5.99
C SER A 200 50.60 -16.43 4.49
N SER A 201 51.64 -16.86 3.77
CA SER A 201 51.50 -17.14 2.33
C SER A 201 50.46 -18.24 2.04
N GLU A 202 50.27 -19.18 2.97
CA GLU A 202 49.25 -20.24 2.86
C GLU A 202 47.85 -19.66 3.05
N ASP A 203 47.64 -18.82 4.07
CA ASP A 203 46.34 -18.17 4.33
C ASP A 203 45.96 -17.19 3.20
N ARG A 204 46.96 -16.49 2.65
CA ARG A 204 46.77 -15.59 1.51
C ARG A 204 46.32 -16.35 0.26
N LEU A 205 46.97 -17.47 -0.06
CA LEU A 205 46.59 -18.29 -1.21
C LEU A 205 45.17 -18.85 -1.02
N ALA A 206 44.85 -19.35 0.18
CA ALA A 206 43.51 -19.83 0.49
C ALA A 206 42.43 -18.75 0.40
N ALA A 207 42.72 -17.52 0.84
CA ALA A 207 41.82 -16.38 0.71
C ALA A 207 41.57 -16.00 -0.76
N LEU A 208 42.63 -15.99 -1.59
CA LEU A 208 42.53 -15.72 -3.02
C LEU A 208 41.72 -16.81 -3.75
N GLU A 209 42.00 -18.09 -3.47
CA GLU A 209 41.24 -19.22 -4.04
C GLU A 209 39.75 -19.14 -3.71
N LYS A 210 39.42 -18.75 -2.46
CA LYS A 210 38.02 -18.56 -2.03
C LYS A 210 37.34 -17.41 -2.78
N LEU A 211 38.02 -16.28 -2.97
CA LEU A 211 37.50 -15.14 -3.72
C LEU A 211 37.31 -15.47 -5.21
N ASP A 212 38.23 -16.25 -5.79
CA ASP A 212 38.09 -16.77 -7.14
C ASP A 212 36.88 -17.68 -7.28
N GLU A 213 36.67 -18.60 -6.34
CA GLU A 213 35.48 -19.46 -6.33
C GLU A 213 34.19 -18.63 -6.21
N GLU A 214 34.14 -17.66 -5.29
CA GLU A 214 32.99 -16.77 -5.07
C GLU A 214 32.64 -15.98 -6.35
N LEU A 215 33.62 -15.33 -6.99
CA LEU A 215 33.42 -14.55 -8.21
C LEU A 215 33.07 -15.44 -9.42
N ASN A 216 33.62 -16.65 -9.51
CA ASN A 216 33.25 -17.60 -10.55
C ASN A 216 31.79 -18.09 -10.37
N ILE A 217 31.37 -18.38 -9.14
CA ILE A 217 29.97 -18.71 -8.84
C ILE A 217 29.07 -17.53 -9.23
N LEU A 218 29.42 -16.31 -8.83
CA LEU A 218 28.71 -15.09 -9.19
C LEU A 218 28.51 -14.95 -10.70
N TYR A 219 29.59 -15.00 -11.48
CA TYR A 219 29.50 -14.87 -12.93
C TYR A 219 28.72 -16.03 -13.56
N SER A 220 28.82 -17.24 -13.01
CA SER A 220 28.01 -18.36 -13.46
C SER A 220 26.51 -18.13 -13.23
N ILE A 221 26.11 -17.50 -12.12
CA ILE A 221 24.72 -17.15 -11.82
C ILE A 221 24.24 -16.06 -12.79
N VAL A 222 25.06 -15.03 -13.02
CA VAL A 222 24.78 -13.94 -13.95
C VAL A 222 24.62 -14.47 -15.38
N GLU A 223 25.45 -15.40 -15.82
CA GLU A 223 25.36 -15.99 -17.16
C GLU A 223 24.18 -16.99 -17.29
N SER A 224 24.01 -17.89 -16.32
CA SER A 224 23.02 -18.97 -16.40
C SER A 224 21.60 -18.57 -16.00
N ASN A 225 21.44 -17.43 -15.32
CA ASN A 225 20.16 -17.00 -14.73
C ASN A 225 19.58 -18.04 -13.75
N ASP A 226 20.44 -18.72 -12.97
CA ASP A 226 20.02 -19.75 -12.01
C ASP A 226 19.54 -19.12 -10.70
N PHE A 227 18.22 -19.04 -10.55
CA PHE A 227 17.57 -18.45 -9.38
C PHE A 227 17.85 -19.22 -8.08
N SER A 228 18.02 -20.56 -8.14
CA SER A 228 18.29 -21.34 -6.93
C SER A 228 19.69 -21.06 -6.39
N LYS A 229 20.68 -21.03 -7.27
CA LYS A 229 22.06 -20.66 -6.90
C LYS A 229 22.17 -19.21 -6.46
N TYR A 230 21.41 -18.30 -7.07
CA TYR A 230 21.29 -16.92 -6.58
C TYR A 230 20.87 -16.88 -5.11
N ILE A 231 19.79 -17.58 -4.74
CA ILE A 231 19.34 -17.59 -3.35
C ILE A 231 20.39 -18.19 -2.41
N GLU A 232 21.06 -19.27 -2.82
CA GLU A 232 22.13 -19.88 -2.02
C GLU A 232 23.29 -18.92 -1.77
N MET A 233 23.77 -18.23 -2.82
CA MET A 233 24.81 -17.21 -2.71
C MET A 233 24.35 -16.03 -1.84
N ARG A 234 23.09 -15.57 -1.97
CA ARG A 234 22.56 -14.49 -1.12
C ARG A 234 22.52 -14.88 0.35
N ILE A 235 22.07 -16.10 0.68
CA ILE A 235 22.06 -16.60 2.07
C ILE A 235 23.48 -16.67 2.62
N GLU A 236 24.47 -17.11 1.84
CA GLU A 236 25.88 -17.10 2.25
C GLU A 236 26.39 -15.68 2.54
N GLN A 237 26.07 -14.72 1.68
CA GLN A 237 26.41 -13.30 1.88
C GLN A 237 25.77 -12.73 3.16
N GLU A 238 24.51 -13.05 3.44
CA GLU A 238 23.82 -12.62 4.66
C GLU A 238 24.46 -13.25 5.92
N ASN A 239 24.85 -14.53 5.87
CA ASN A 239 25.58 -15.17 6.97
C ASN A 239 26.96 -14.54 7.21
N LYS A 240 27.66 -14.16 6.15
CA LYS A 240 28.92 -13.40 6.26
C LYS A 240 28.68 -12.03 6.90
N ALA A 241 27.63 -11.32 6.48
CA ALA A 241 27.26 -10.04 7.08
C ALA A 241 26.93 -10.17 8.58
N ILE A 242 26.24 -11.24 9.00
CA ILE A 242 26.01 -11.53 10.43
C ILE A 242 27.34 -11.70 11.17
N ALA A 243 28.28 -12.47 10.63
CA ALA A 243 29.60 -12.66 11.25
C ALA A 243 30.37 -11.34 11.39
N ASP A 244 30.36 -10.51 10.36
CA ASP A 244 31.01 -9.19 10.36
C ASP A 244 30.37 -8.24 11.41
N LEU A 245 29.04 -8.31 11.58
CA LEU A 245 28.32 -7.55 12.60
C LEU A 245 28.63 -8.05 14.01
N GLN A 246 28.76 -9.37 14.20
CA GLN A 246 29.15 -9.97 15.49
C GLN A 246 30.58 -9.58 15.89
N GLU A 247 31.50 -9.54 14.93
CA GLU A 247 32.87 -9.06 15.17
C GLU A 247 32.87 -7.58 15.57
N GLN A 248 32.09 -6.75 14.87
CA GLN A 248 31.92 -5.34 15.24
C GLN A 248 31.39 -5.18 16.66
N ILE A 249 30.39 -5.97 17.08
CA ILE A 249 29.90 -5.96 18.47
C ILE A 249 31.03 -6.28 19.44
N ALA A 250 31.83 -7.32 19.18
CA ALA A 250 32.94 -7.71 20.04
C ALA A 250 34.00 -6.59 20.17
N ILE A 251 34.28 -5.86 19.09
CA ILE A 251 35.16 -4.68 19.12
C ILE A 251 34.57 -3.58 20.00
N GLN A 252 33.28 -3.28 19.84
CA GLN A 252 32.61 -2.24 20.63
C GLN A 252 32.53 -2.59 22.13
N GLU A 253 32.28 -3.86 22.47
CA GLU A 253 32.32 -4.34 23.86
C GLU A 253 33.70 -4.15 24.50
N GLN A 254 34.79 -4.33 23.74
CA GLN A 254 36.13 -4.05 24.23
C GLN A 254 36.39 -2.55 24.45
N GLU A 255 35.81 -1.68 23.61
CA GLU A 255 35.93 -0.23 23.78
C GLU A 255 35.22 0.28 25.04
N ILE A 256 34.12 -0.34 25.47
CA ILE A 256 33.48 -0.03 26.78
C ILE A 256 34.48 -0.21 27.93
N VAL A 257 35.27 -1.29 27.89
CA VAL A 257 36.29 -1.58 28.91
C VAL A 257 37.40 -0.54 28.91
N LYS A 258 37.76 0.00 27.74
CA LYS A 258 38.82 1.01 27.59
C LYS A 258 38.32 2.42 27.94
N ASN A 259 37.07 2.74 27.61
CA ASN A 259 36.48 4.09 27.73
C ASN A 259 35.10 4.09 28.43
N PRO A 260 35.04 3.86 29.76
CA PRO A 260 33.77 3.74 30.49
C PRO A 260 32.88 4.98 30.44
N SER A 261 33.44 6.17 30.16
CA SER A 261 32.68 7.41 30.05
C SER A 261 31.77 7.48 28.82
N GLN A 262 31.92 6.58 27.85
CA GLN A 262 31.11 6.50 26.63
C GLN A 262 30.19 5.27 26.60
N GLU A 263 30.08 4.54 27.71
CA GLU A 263 29.32 3.29 27.81
C GLU A 263 27.90 3.40 27.25
N ASP A 264 27.16 4.47 27.57
CA ASP A 264 25.80 4.67 27.09
C ASP A 264 25.72 4.76 25.55
N ILE A 265 26.63 5.51 24.92
CA ILE A 265 26.66 5.68 23.46
C ILE A 265 27.08 4.39 22.76
N ILE A 266 28.06 3.67 23.33
CA ILE A 266 28.53 2.41 22.75
C ILE A 266 27.46 1.33 22.88
N ASN A 267 26.70 1.31 23.98
CA ASN A 267 25.57 0.40 24.16
C ASN A 267 24.46 0.66 23.13
N GLU A 268 24.11 1.93 22.84
CA GLU A 268 23.14 2.25 21.79
C GLU A 268 23.56 1.69 20.42
N MET A 269 24.84 1.81 20.07
CA MET A 269 25.41 1.26 18.85
C MET A 269 25.41 -0.28 18.84
N ILE A 270 25.76 -0.93 19.94
CA ILE A 270 25.69 -2.40 20.07
C ILE A 270 24.25 -2.89 19.86
N GLU A 271 23.27 -2.21 20.44
CA GLU A 271 21.85 -2.57 20.24
C GLU A 271 21.40 -2.36 18.79
N GLU A 272 21.92 -1.36 18.08
CA GLU A 272 21.69 -1.21 16.64
C GLU A 272 22.28 -2.36 15.83
N LEU A 273 23.52 -2.76 16.12
CA LEU A 273 24.17 -3.91 15.46
C LEU A 273 23.40 -5.21 15.72
N LYS A 274 22.93 -5.44 16.95
CA LYS A 274 22.09 -6.59 17.30
C LYS A 274 20.75 -6.57 16.57
N ARG A 275 20.11 -5.39 16.44
CA ARG A 275 18.89 -5.24 15.65
C ARG A 275 19.12 -5.60 14.19
N ASN A 276 20.23 -5.17 13.60
CA ASN A 276 20.57 -5.53 12.22
C ASN A 276 20.75 -7.05 12.06
N ILE A 277 21.42 -7.72 13.00
CA ILE A 277 21.52 -9.19 13.01
C ILE A 277 20.12 -9.83 13.08
N ALA A 278 19.27 -9.38 14.02
CA ALA A 278 17.93 -9.91 14.17
C ALA A 278 17.07 -9.71 12.91
N ILE A 279 17.20 -8.58 12.21
CA ILE A 279 16.52 -8.36 10.93
C ILE A 279 16.99 -9.38 9.88
N ILE A 280 18.30 -9.64 9.78
CA ILE A 280 18.81 -10.62 8.81
C ILE A 280 18.30 -12.03 9.13
N GLU A 281 18.37 -12.44 10.40
CA GLU A 281 18.00 -13.78 10.86
C GLU A 281 16.49 -14.03 10.82
N GLU A 282 15.67 -13.06 11.24
CA GLU A 282 14.22 -13.23 11.40
C GLU A 282 13.42 -12.75 10.18
N ASN A 283 14.02 -11.92 9.31
CA ASN A 283 13.36 -11.36 8.14
C ASN A 283 14.01 -11.79 6.82
N THR A 284 15.27 -11.37 6.59
CA THR A 284 15.92 -11.50 5.27
C THR A 284 16.12 -12.96 4.86
N ILE A 285 16.77 -13.77 5.70
CA ILE A 285 17.05 -15.18 5.40
C ILE A 285 15.75 -15.97 5.22
N PRO A 286 14.74 -15.89 6.13
CA PRO A 286 13.47 -16.58 5.95
C PRO A 286 12.72 -16.17 4.66
N ILE A 287 12.81 -14.92 4.23
CA ILE A 287 12.22 -14.47 2.95
C ILE A 287 12.96 -15.12 1.76
N LEU A 288 14.29 -15.15 1.80
CA LEU A 288 15.09 -15.81 0.75
C LEU A 288 14.74 -17.30 0.65
N GLU A 289 14.63 -17.99 1.79
CA GLU A 289 14.19 -19.39 1.85
C GLU A 289 12.78 -19.58 1.30
N LEU A 290 11.83 -18.72 1.67
CA LEU A 290 10.46 -18.76 1.15
C LEU A 290 10.42 -18.56 -0.38
N ARG A 291 11.20 -17.60 -0.89
CA ARG A 291 11.34 -17.35 -2.33
C ARG A 291 11.88 -18.57 -3.05
N ARG A 292 12.86 -19.27 -2.48
CA ARG A 292 13.38 -20.54 -3.02
C ARG A 292 12.34 -21.65 -2.98
N GLU A 293 11.65 -21.85 -1.86
CA GLU A 293 10.65 -22.91 -1.70
C GLU A 293 9.48 -22.76 -2.69
N LYS A 294 9.01 -21.52 -2.88
CA LYS A 294 7.85 -21.21 -3.73
C LYS A 294 8.23 -20.75 -5.15
N ASN A 295 9.52 -20.67 -5.46
CA ASN A 295 10.05 -20.15 -6.72
C ASN A 295 9.48 -18.75 -7.07
N ILE A 296 9.56 -17.81 -6.12
CA ILE A 296 9.06 -16.43 -6.27
C ILE A 296 10.21 -15.51 -6.67
N ILE A 297 10.32 -15.26 -7.97
CA ILE A 297 11.39 -14.45 -8.56
C ILE A 297 11.13 -12.95 -8.25
N PRO A 298 12.06 -12.25 -7.59
CA PRO A 298 11.92 -10.82 -7.34
C PRO A 298 11.84 -10.00 -8.63
N GLY A 299 11.12 -8.87 -8.60
CA GLY A 299 10.98 -7.98 -9.76
C GLY A 299 9.87 -8.35 -10.75
N GLU A 300 9.33 -9.57 -10.71
CA GLU A 300 8.15 -9.94 -11.49
C GLU A 300 6.86 -9.32 -10.89
N ASP A 301 5.92 -8.90 -11.75
CA ASP A 301 4.62 -8.36 -11.30
C ASP A 301 3.65 -9.46 -10.83
N THR A 302 4.00 -10.13 -9.73
CA THR A 302 3.21 -11.21 -9.13
C THR A 302 2.58 -10.76 -7.82
N TRP A 303 1.44 -11.34 -7.46
CA TRP A 303 0.82 -11.05 -6.17
C TRP A 303 1.67 -11.56 -5.00
N GLN A 304 2.45 -12.62 -5.21
CA GLN A 304 3.39 -13.15 -4.22
C GLN A 304 4.48 -12.13 -3.89
N ASN A 305 5.04 -11.45 -4.90
CA ASN A 305 6.00 -10.36 -4.66
C ASN A 305 5.37 -9.22 -3.87
N ARG A 306 4.12 -8.82 -4.18
CA ARG A 306 3.41 -7.80 -3.39
C ARG A 306 3.19 -8.24 -1.93
N ALA A 307 2.90 -9.51 -1.70
CA ALA A 307 2.74 -10.07 -0.36
C ALA A 307 4.05 -10.14 0.41
N ILE A 308 5.16 -10.52 -0.25
CA ILE A 308 6.49 -10.52 0.37
C ILE A 308 6.93 -9.09 0.71
N ASN A 309 6.70 -8.12 -0.17
CA ASN A 309 7.03 -6.71 0.09
C ASN A 309 6.32 -6.17 1.34
N ASP A 310 5.04 -6.55 1.53
CA ASP A 310 4.31 -6.21 2.76
C ASP A 310 4.95 -6.88 3.99
N ILE A 311 5.29 -8.17 3.91
CA ILE A 311 5.95 -8.89 5.02
C ILE A 311 7.27 -8.19 5.40
N GLU A 312 8.10 -7.89 4.41
CA GLU A 312 9.40 -7.26 4.58
C GLU A 312 9.27 -5.87 5.22
N MET A 313 8.41 -5.02 4.66
CA MET A 313 8.15 -3.67 5.15
C MET A 313 7.62 -3.69 6.59
N TYR A 314 6.66 -4.56 6.90
CA TYR A 314 6.07 -4.61 8.24
C TYR A 314 7.03 -5.22 9.27
N ARG A 315 7.80 -6.25 8.93
CA ARG A 315 8.81 -6.81 9.84
C ARG A 315 9.93 -5.81 10.12
N GLN A 316 10.39 -5.08 9.11
CA GLN A 316 11.39 -4.02 9.30
C GLN A 316 10.85 -2.92 10.21
N GLN A 317 9.64 -2.42 9.96
CA GLN A 317 9.02 -1.42 10.83
C GLN A 317 8.82 -1.93 12.26
N LEU A 318 8.43 -3.20 12.47
CA LEU A 318 8.30 -3.79 13.80
C LEU A 318 9.64 -3.86 14.53
N ALA A 319 10.73 -4.20 13.83
CA ALA A 319 12.07 -4.27 14.41
C ALA A 319 12.55 -2.92 14.98
N TYR A 320 12.10 -1.80 14.40
CA TYR A 320 12.39 -0.43 14.88
C TYR A 320 11.27 0.18 15.73
N THR A 321 10.15 -0.53 15.95
CA THR A 321 9.03 0.01 16.74
C THR A 321 9.25 -0.27 18.22
N GLU A 322 9.64 0.76 18.97
CA GLU A 322 9.76 0.72 20.42
C GLU A 322 8.71 1.62 21.10
N ILE A 323 8.03 1.09 22.11
CA ILE A 323 7.10 1.88 22.94
C ILE A 323 7.92 2.60 24.00
N LEU A 324 8.01 3.92 23.87
CA LEU A 324 8.74 4.78 24.81
C LEU A 324 8.22 4.63 26.24
N SER A 325 9.09 4.84 27.22
CA SER A 325 8.69 4.92 28.62
C SER A 325 7.79 6.13 28.89
N GLU A 326 7.07 6.12 30.02
CA GLU A 326 6.21 7.25 30.41
C GLU A 326 7.00 8.55 30.60
N GLU A 327 8.26 8.45 31.04
CA GLU A 327 9.14 9.60 31.24
C GLU A 327 9.54 10.23 29.90
N GLU A 328 10.02 9.43 28.95
CA GLU A 328 10.40 9.89 27.60
C GLU A 328 9.20 10.45 26.85
N PHE A 329 8.04 9.79 26.95
CA PHE A 329 6.79 10.29 26.39
C PHE A 329 6.46 11.70 26.90
N ARG A 330 6.63 11.96 28.20
CA ARG A 330 6.36 13.27 28.81
C ARG A 330 7.37 14.33 28.41
N GLN A 331 8.61 13.95 28.12
CA GLN A 331 9.65 14.86 27.62
C GLN A 331 9.37 15.29 26.17
N GLN A 332 8.72 14.44 25.37
CA GLN A 332 8.38 14.72 23.98
C GLN A 332 7.04 15.48 23.84
N MET A 333 7.12 16.82 23.79
CA MET A 333 5.95 17.70 23.71
C MET A 333 4.99 17.36 22.55
N TRP A 334 5.51 16.92 21.41
CA TRP A 334 4.69 16.57 20.25
C TRP A 334 3.87 15.29 20.47
N LEU A 335 4.42 14.28 21.18
CA LEU A 335 3.69 13.06 21.55
C LEU A 335 2.56 13.35 22.54
N VAL A 336 2.84 14.19 23.55
CA VAL A 336 1.81 14.65 24.49
C VAL A 336 0.71 15.41 23.77
N GLN A 337 1.05 16.27 22.81
CA GLN A 337 0.08 17.00 21.99
C GLN A 337 -0.76 16.06 21.10
N GLN A 338 -0.15 15.01 20.56
CA GLN A 338 -0.79 14.06 19.66
C GLN A 338 -1.72 13.09 20.39
N TYR A 339 -1.24 12.44 21.45
CA TYR A 339 -1.93 11.34 22.13
C TYR A 339 -2.64 11.78 23.42
N GLY A 340 -2.24 12.91 24.00
CA GLY A 340 -2.80 13.49 25.22
C GLY A 340 -2.37 12.79 26.51
N SER A 341 -2.47 11.46 26.57
CA SER A 341 -2.05 10.65 27.71
C SER A 341 -1.18 9.48 27.27
N TYR A 342 -0.31 9.03 28.17
CA TYR A 342 0.56 7.88 27.94
C TYR A 342 -0.24 6.60 27.63
N GLN A 343 -1.36 6.38 28.33
CA GLN A 343 -2.25 5.24 28.07
C GLN A 343 -2.82 5.23 26.65
N ASN A 344 -3.19 6.40 26.10
CA ASN A 344 -3.67 6.48 24.72
C ASN A 344 -2.55 6.22 23.72
N TYR A 345 -1.34 6.70 24.01
CA TYR A 345 -0.16 6.43 23.19
C TYR A 345 0.14 4.94 23.12
N VAL A 346 0.25 4.26 24.28
CA VAL A 346 0.51 2.81 24.34
C VAL A 346 -0.59 2.03 23.62
N ALA A 347 -1.87 2.39 23.82
CA ALA A 347 -2.98 1.71 23.15
C ALA A 347 -2.94 1.86 21.61
N GLU A 348 -2.62 3.05 21.11
CA GLU A 348 -2.50 3.29 19.66
C GLU A 348 -1.28 2.56 19.08
N MET A 349 -0.15 2.56 19.80
CA MET A 349 1.06 1.86 19.34
C MET A 349 0.87 0.36 19.30
N GLN A 350 0.23 -0.20 20.34
CA GLN A 350 -0.12 -1.62 20.33
C GLN A 350 -1.09 -1.94 19.18
N ALA A 351 -2.06 -1.08 18.90
CA ALA A 351 -2.97 -1.29 17.77
C ALA A 351 -2.25 -1.29 16.41
N GLN A 352 -1.24 -0.43 16.23
CA GLN A 352 -0.40 -0.42 15.02
C GLN A 352 0.45 -1.69 14.91
N ILE A 353 1.12 -2.09 16.00
CA ILE A 353 1.88 -3.33 16.08
C ILE A 353 1.00 -4.54 15.74
N ASP A 354 -0.21 -4.59 16.30
CA ASP A 354 -1.18 -5.65 16.04
C ASP A 354 -1.61 -5.65 14.56
N GLU A 355 -1.89 -4.48 13.97
CA GLU A 355 -2.25 -4.34 12.55
C GLU A 355 -1.16 -4.89 11.62
N MET A 356 0.11 -4.55 11.90
CA MET A 356 1.26 -5.00 11.11
C MET A 356 1.46 -6.51 11.23
N ASN A 357 1.42 -7.05 12.46
CA ASN A 357 1.48 -8.50 12.69
C ASN A 357 0.33 -9.23 11.98
N HIS A 358 -0.88 -8.68 12.00
CA HIS A 358 -2.01 -9.26 11.27
C HIS A 358 -1.80 -9.25 9.76
N ALA A 359 -1.23 -8.17 9.21
CA ALA A 359 -0.94 -8.08 7.79
C ALA A 359 0.11 -9.12 7.35
N ILE A 360 1.16 -9.32 8.16
CA ILE A 360 2.18 -10.36 7.95
C ILE A 360 1.53 -11.75 7.92
N ILE A 361 0.70 -12.08 8.93
CA ILE A 361 0.02 -13.38 9.02
C ILE A 361 -0.88 -13.63 7.80
N ILE A 362 -1.59 -12.59 7.32
CA ILE A 362 -2.44 -12.69 6.14
C ILE A 362 -1.60 -12.95 4.87
N ALA A 363 -0.49 -12.23 4.71
CA ALA A 363 0.42 -12.40 3.58
C ALA A 363 1.03 -13.81 3.55
N GLU A 364 1.57 -14.27 4.67
CA GLU A 364 2.15 -15.61 4.81
C GLU A 364 1.12 -16.70 4.50
N LYS A 365 -0.07 -16.63 5.11
CA LYS A 365 -1.15 -17.61 4.84
C LYS A 365 -1.55 -17.63 3.38
N SER A 366 -1.60 -16.47 2.72
CA SER A 366 -1.93 -16.37 1.30
C SER A 366 -0.88 -17.06 0.43
N ILE A 367 0.41 -16.86 0.74
CA ILE A 367 1.55 -17.47 0.03
C ILE A 367 1.55 -18.99 0.24
N TYR A 368 1.45 -19.47 1.48
CA TYR A 368 1.50 -20.90 1.77
C TYR A 368 0.30 -21.67 1.22
N ALA A 369 -0.88 -21.05 1.18
CA ALA A 369 -2.08 -21.65 0.60
C ALA A 369 -2.16 -21.53 -0.94
N ASP A 370 -1.24 -20.77 -1.56
CA ASP A 370 -1.27 -20.38 -2.97
C ASP A 370 -2.63 -19.78 -3.40
N LYS A 371 -3.19 -18.94 -2.54
CA LYS A 371 -4.49 -18.28 -2.74
C LYS A 371 -4.36 -16.82 -2.32
N PRO A 372 -4.38 -15.86 -3.25
CA PRO A 372 -4.17 -14.47 -2.90
C PRO A 372 -5.34 -13.91 -2.09
N ASP A 373 -5.03 -13.16 -1.03
CA ASP A 373 -5.96 -12.16 -0.53
C ASP A 373 -6.18 -11.08 -1.59
N MET A 374 -7.37 -10.47 -1.63
CA MET A 374 -7.68 -9.43 -2.61
C MET A 374 -6.79 -8.19 -2.46
N LYS A 375 -6.16 -7.96 -1.29
CA LYS A 375 -5.18 -6.88 -1.09
C LYS A 375 -4.02 -6.97 -2.09
N PHE A 376 -3.55 -8.17 -2.39
CA PHE A 376 -2.39 -8.41 -3.26
C PHE A 376 -2.75 -8.51 -4.76
N VAL A 377 -4.05 -8.48 -5.08
CA VAL A 377 -4.57 -8.49 -6.45
C VAL A 377 -5.50 -7.28 -6.64
N PRO A 378 -4.96 -6.05 -6.63
CA PRO A 378 -5.78 -4.83 -6.66
C PRO A 378 -6.61 -4.72 -7.95
N GLY A 379 -6.10 -5.24 -9.07
CA GLY A 379 -6.81 -5.33 -10.35
C GLY A 379 -7.87 -6.43 -10.42
N GLY A 380 -7.99 -7.27 -9.39
CA GLY A 380 -8.87 -8.44 -9.39
C GLY A 380 -10.37 -8.11 -9.30
N PRO A 381 -11.24 -8.97 -9.85
CA PRO A 381 -12.69 -8.82 -9.77
C PRO A 381 -13.22 -8.60 -8.35
N ARG A 382 -12.68 -9.26 -7.32
CA ARG A 382 -13.10 -9.09 -5.91
C ARG A 382 -12.83 -7.68 -5.41
N ASN A 383 -11.63 -7.16 -5.62
CA ASN A 383 -11.28 -5.81 -5.18
C ASN A 383 -12.10 -4.76 -5.93
N ARG A 384 -12.24 -4.88 -7.26
CA ARG A 384 -13.07 -3.96 -8.07
C ARG A 384 -14.54 -3.96 -7.64
N THR A 385 -15.10 -5.12 -7.34
CA THR A 385 -16.47 -5.26 -6.84
C THR A 385 -16.64 -4.60 -5.47
N THR A 386 -15.66 -4.76 -4.59
CA THR A 386 -15.66 -4.09 -3.28
C THR A 386 -15.55 -2.57 -3.45
N ARG A 387 -14.62 -2.08 -4.27
CA ARG A 387 -14.44 -0.64 -4.56
C ARG A 387 -15.70 -0.01 -5.17
N PHE A 388 -16.48 -0.76 -5.94
CA PHE A 388 -17.74 -0.30 -6.50
C PHE A 388 -18.81 0.00 -5.44
N LEU A 389 -18.67 -0.43 -4.18
CA LEU A 389 -19.63 -0.07 -3.12
C LEU A 389 -19.76 1.45 -2.89
N ASN A 390 -18.78 2.24 -3.33
CA ASN A 390 -18.86 3.72 -3.37
C ASN A 390 -19.98 4.25 -4.28
N TYR A 391 -20.49 3.43 -5.20
CA TYR A 391 -21.69 3.72 -5.99
C TYR A 391 -22.95 4.00 -5.13
N SER A 392 -22.98 3.51 -3.87
CA SER A 392 -24.04 3.83 -2.91
C SER A 392 -24.25 5.33 -2.68
N VAL A 393 -23.23 6.18 -2.88
CA VAL A 393 -23.34 7.64 -2.80
C VAL A 393 -24.28 8.18 -3.87
N PHE A 394 -24.12 7.75 -5.13
CA PHE A 394 -25.01 8.16 -6.22
C PHE A 394 -26.44 7.66 -6.03
N VAL A 395 -26.59 6.43 -5.52
CA VAL A 395 -27.92 5.91 -5.19
C VAL A 395 -28.55 6.65 -4.01
N THR A 396 -27.75 7.12 -3.05
CA THR A 396 -28.24 7.98 -1.95
C THR A 396 -28.81 9.29 -2.49
N LEU A 397 -28.16 9.93 -3.46
CA LEU A 397 -28.67 11.14 -4.10
C LEU A 397 -29.98 10.88 -4.86
N PHE A 398 -30.07 9.75 -5.58
CA PHE A 398 -31.33 9.33 -6.21
C PHE A 398 -32.45 9.08 -5.20
N ALA A 399 -32.11 8.47 -4.06
CA ALA A 399 -33.06 8.22 -2.99
C ALA A 399 -33.54 9.52 -2.34
N VAL A 400 -32.65 10.49 -2.12
CA VAL A 400 -33.02 11.85 -1.68
C VAL A 400 -33.98 12.52 -2.67
N LEU A 401 -33.68 12.42 -3.97
CA LEU A 401 -34.52 12.98 -5.02
C LEU A 401 -35.92 12.34 -5.03
N LEU A 402 -36.01 11.01 -4.92
CA LEU A 402 -37.28 10.28 -4.79
C LEU A 402 -38.05 10.67 -3.53
N GLY A 403 -37.40 10.63 -2.37
CA GLY A 403 -37.99 10.96 -1.08
C GLY A 403 -38.54 12.38 -1.05
N GLY A 404 -37.74 13.35 -1.50
CA GLY A 404 -38.10 14.76 -1.55
C GLY A 404 -39.26 15.06 -2.51
N TRP A 405 -39.32 14.37 -3.65
CA TRP A 405 -40.35 14.59 -4.67
C TRP A 405 -41.72 13.98 -4.32
N LEU A 406 -41.76 12.81 -3.70
CA LEU A 406 -42.97 11.98 -3.55
C LEU A 406 -44.17 12.67 -2.89
N MET A 407 -43.99 13.34 -1.74
CA MET A 407 -45.08 14.04 -1.07
C MET A 407 -45.18 15.50 -1.50
N ALA A 408 -44.04 16.18 -1.66
CA ALA A 408 -44.05 17.59 -2.01
C ALA A 408 -44.71 17.87 -3.37
N SER A 409 -44.59 16.96 -4.35
CA SER A 409 -45.27 17.08 -5.64
C SER A 409 -46.79 16.96 -5.52
N GLU A 410 -47.30 16.12 -4.62
CA GLU A 410 -48.74 15.95 -4.36
C GLU A 410 -49.36 17.17 -3.68
N PHE A 411 -48.58 17.83 -2.80
CA PHE A 411 -48.96 19.12 -2.22
C PHE A 411 -48.97 20.22 -3.28
N HIS A 412 -47.94 20.27 -4.14
CA HIS A 412 -47.83 21.28 -5.19
C HIS A 412 -48.92 21.15 -6.27
N GLN A 413 -49.27 19.93 -6.68
CA GLN A 413 -50.28 19.66 -7.71
C GLN A 413 -51.72 19.66 -7.15
N GLY A 414 -51.91 19.76 -5.84
CA GLY A 414 -53.23 19.69 -5.18
C GLY A 414 -53.87 18.29 -5.19
N THR A 415 -53.21 17.29 -5.77
CA THR A 415 -53.67 15.89 -5.85
C THR A 415 -53.73 15.22 -4.48
N ILE A 416 -53.10 15.81 -3.45
CA ILE A 416 -53.26 15.39 -2.06
C ILE A 416 -54.73 15.30 -1.63
N ARG A 417 -55.60 16.19 -2.13
CA ARG A 417 -57.05 16.16 -1.82
C ARG A 417 -57.71 14.88 -2.34
N LEU A 418 -57.34 14.46 -3.55
CA LEU A 418 -57.83 13.22 -4.16
C LEU A 418 -57.37 11.98 -3.40
N LEU A 419 -56.18 12.04 -2.79
CA LEU A 419 -55.66 10.97 -1.93
C LEU A 419 -56.43 10.86 -0.61
N LEU A 420 -56.88 11.98 -0.02
CA LEU A 420 -57.60 12.01 1.25
C LEU A 420 -59.07 11.57 1.17
N ILE A 421 -59.71 11.70 0.01
CA ILE A 421 -61.12 11.29 -0.18
C ILE A 421 -61.27 9.76 -0.19
N ARG A 422 -60.17 9.02 -0.40
CA ARG A 422 -60.20 7.54 -0.43
C ARG A 422 -60.50 6.98 0.97
N PRO A 423 -61.30 5.90 1.10
CA PRO A 423 -61.64 5.26 2.38
C PRO A 423 -60.47 4.40 2.92
N LYS A 424 -59.27 4.98 3.02
CA LYS A 424 -58.07 4.38 3.62
C LYS A 424 -57.48 5.36 4.63
N SER A 425 -56.92 4.84 5.72
CA SER A 425 -56.31 5.72 6.73
C SER A 425 -55.11 6.47 6.14
N ARG A 426 -54.98 7.76 6.49
CA ARG A 426 -53.92 8.67 6.02
C ARG A 426 -52.52 8.06 6.19
N ILE A 427 -52.26 7.49 7.37
CA ILE A 427 -51.01 6.81 7.71
C ILE A 427 -50.74 5.61 6.79
N LYS A 428 -51.76 4.82 6.41
CA LYS A 428 -51.57 3.67 5.50
C LYS A 428 -51.21 4.12 4.08
N ILE A 429 -51.72 5.27 3.63
CA ILE A 429 -51.37 5.84 2.32
C ILE A 429 -49.92 6.33 2.34
N LEU A 430 -49.55 7.12 3.35
CA LEU A 430 -48.19 7.64 3.51
C LEU A 430 -47.17 6.49 3.63
N ALA A 431 -47.44 5.52 4.49
CA ALA A 431 -46.57 4.37 4.70
C ALA A 431 -46.43 3.52 3.43
N ALA A 432 -47.50 3.33 2.65
CA ALA A 432 -47.41 2.61 1.38
C ALA A 432 -46.50 3.33 0.38
N LYS A 433 -46.60 4.66 0.27
CA LYS A 433 -45.73 5.47 -0.58
C LYS A 433 -44.27 5.44 -0.09
N PHE A 434 -44.06 5.65 1.21
CA PHE A 434 -42.74 5.59 1.83
C PHE A 434 -42.03 4.26 1.55
N VAL A 435 -42.69 3.14 1.85
CA VAL A 435 -42.13 1.79 1.67
C VAL A 435 -41.93 1.48 0.19
N SER A 436 -42.88 1.87 -0.68
CA SER A 436 -42.79 1.58 -2.11
C SER A 436 -41.56 2.21 -2.75
N ALA A 437 -41.25 3.48 -2.46
CA ALA A 437 -40.12 4.14 -3.09
C ALA A 437 -38.79 3.76 -2.43
N LEU A 438 -38.79 3.47 -1.12
CA LEU A 438 -37.62 2.89 -0.46
C LEU A 438 -37.22 1.55 -1.10
N ILE A 439 -38.20 0.68 -1.38
CA ILE A 439 -37.97 -0.58 -2.10
C ILE A 439 -37.38 -0.33 -3.48
N VAL A 440 -37.86 0.68 -4.22
CA VAL A 440 -37.30 1.04 -5.53
C VAL A 440 -35.84 1.48 -5.41
N CYS A 441 -35.50 2.33 -4.43
CA CYS A 441 -34.12 2.78 -4.21
C CYS A 441 -33.19 1.60 -3.89
N LEU A 442 -33.61 0.72 -2.96
CA LEU A 442 -32.84 -0.46 -2.58
C LEU A 442 -32.72 -1.46 -3.72
N ALA A 443 -33.76 -1.63 -4.54
CA ALA A 443 -33.71 -2.48 -5.72
C ALA A 443 -32.71 -1.96 -6.76
N VAL A 444 -32.64 -0.66 -7.01
CA VAL A 444 -31.63 -0.05 -7.89
C VAL A 444 -30.22 -0.29 -7.36
N TYR A 445 -30.01 -0.12 -6.05
CA TYR A 445 -28.72 -0.37 -5.40
C TYR A 445 -28.28 -1.85 -5.53
N ILE A 446 -29.13 -2.78 -5.06
CA ILE A 446 -28.83 -4.22 -5.07
C ILE A 446 -28.62 -4.72 -6.49
N THR A 447 -29.49 -4.33 -7.43
CA THR A 447 -29.36 -4.73 -8.84
C THR A 447 -28.07 -4.18 -9.45
N GLY A 448 -27.71 -2.93 -9.14
CA GLY A 448 -26.45 -2.34 -9.58
C GLY A 448 -25.23 -3.12 -9.06
N CYS A 449 -25.19 -3.41 -7.76
CA CYS A 449 -24.12 -4.23 -7.17
C CYS A 449 -24.02 -5.63 -7.79
N LEU A 450 -25.15 -6.31 -8.02
CA LEU A 450 -25.17 -7.64 -8.62
C LEU A 450 -24.68 -7.61 -10.07
N LEU A 451 -25.17 -6.66 -10.88
CA LEU A 451 -24.74 -6.52 -12.27
C LEU A 451 -23.26 -6.12 -12.37
N ASN A 452 -22.76 -5.30 -11.44
CA ASN A 452 -21.35 -4.94 -11.39
C ASN A 452 -20.48 -6.16 -11.05
N ALA A 453 -20.84 -6.96 -10.06
CA ALA A 453 -20.13 -8.20 -9.74
C ALA A 453 -20.11 -9.17 -10.92
N LEU A 454 -21.24 -9.33 -11.62
CA LEU A 454 -21.30 -10.15 -12.84
C LEU A 454 -20.44 -9.58 -13.96
N ALA A 455 -20.49 -8.28 -14.20
CA ALA A 455 -19.71 -7.61 -15.24
C ALA A 455 -18.21 -7.69 -14.96
N ASN A 456 -17.77 -7.52 -13.70
CA ASN A 456 -16.37 -7.73 -13.30
C ASN A 456 -15.92 -9.18 -13.53
N GLY A 457 -16.75 -10.17 -13.17
CA GLY A 457 -16.44 -11.57 -13.45
C GLY A 457 -16.34 -11.90 -14.94
N ILE A 458 -17.17 -11.26 -15.78
CA ILE A 458 -17.09 -11.42 -17.25
C ILE A 458 -15.84 -10.74 -17.82
N CYS A 459 -15.50 -9.54 -17.36
CA CYS A 459 -14.39 -8.75 -17.91
C CYS A 459 -13.02 -9.24 -17.44
N PHE A 460 -12.89 -9.63 -16.16
CA PHE A 460 -11.62 -9.91 -15.48
C PHE A 460 -11.51 -11.36 -14.96
N GLY A 461 -12.53 -12.20 -15.18
CA GLY A 461 -12.53 -13.62 -14.83
C GLY A 461 -13.26 -13.94 -13.52
N PHE A 462 -13.93 -15.10 -13.46
CA PHE A 462 -14.67 -15.54 -12.27
C PHE A 462 -13.82 -16.30 -11.24
N SER A 463 -12.61 -16.73 -11.60
CA SER A 463 -11.73 -17.54 -10.73
C SER A 463 -11.37 -16.81 -9.44
N ASP A 464 -11.16 -15.50 -9.49
CA ASP A 464 -10.79 -14.70 -8.31
C ASP A 464 -11.86 -14.74 -7.21
N TYR A 465 -13.15 -14.83 -7.56
CA TYR A 465 -14.23 -14.92 -6.57
C TYR A 465 -14.21 -16.22 -5.74
N ALA A 466 -13.52 -17.27 -6.21
CA ALA A 466 -13.39 -18.53 -5.50
C ALA A 466 -12.33 -18.48 -4.39
N PHE A 467 -11.42 -17.50 -4.42
CA PHE A 467 -10.38 -17.36 -3.41
C PHE A 467 -10.95 -16.84 -2.09
N PRO A 468 -10.44 -17.35 -0.95
CA PRO A 468 -10.81 -16.86 0.38
C PRO A 468 -10.32 -15.42 0.59
N ASN A 469 -10.98 -14.71 1.49
CA ASN A 469 -10.45 -13.49 2.09
C ASN A 469 -9.98 -13.88 3.49
N TYR A 470 -8.76 -13.49 3.81
CA TYR A 470 -8.16 -13.84 5.09
C TYR A 470 -8.55 -12.79 6.13
N THR A 471 -9.10 -13.24 7.25
CA THR A 471 -9.45 -12.39 8.39
C THR A 471 -8.86 -12.96 9.67
N LEU A 472 -8.87 -12.18 10.75
CA LEU A 472 -8.40 -12.62 12.08
C LEU A 472 -9.09 -13.89 12.57
N ALA A 473 -10.38 -14.04 12.25
CA ALA A 473 -11.19 -15.20 12.64
C ALA A 473 -10.98 -16.42 11.72
N GLY A 474 -10.16 -16.29 10.66
CA GLY A 474 -9.88 -17.34 9.69
C GLY A 474 -10.26 -16.95 8.26
N GLU A 475 -10.22 -17.94 7.40
CA GLU A 475 -10.57 -17.84 5.99
C GLU A 475 -12.09 -17.72 5.82
N ILE A 476 -12.54 -16.70 5.09
CA ILE A 476 -13.95 -16.54 4.75
C ILE A 476 -14.14 -16.38 3.25
N GLY A 477 -15.18 -17.02 2.72
CA GLY A 477 -15.53 -16.87 1.30
C GLY A 477 -15.91 -15.44 0.95
N PHE A 478 -15.62 -15.02 -0.28
CA PHE A 478 -15.85 -13.64 -0.73
C PHE A 478 -17.29 -13.14 -0.52
N ILE A 479 -18.31 -13.97 -0.74
CA ILE A 479 -19.71 -13.56 -0.54
C ILE A 479 -19.98 -13.22 0.93
N VAL A 480 -19.44 -14.00 1.87
CA VAL A 480 -19.59 -13.78 3.31
C VAL A 480 -18.86 -12.51 3.74
N TYR A 481 -17.70 -12.23 3.12
CA TYR A 481 -16.97 -10.97 3.30
C TYR A 481 -17.73 -9.76 2.75
N TYR A 482 -18.27 -9.88 1.53
CA TYR A 482 -18.85 -8.78 0.77
C TYR A 482 -20.26 -8.39 1.25
N LEU A 483 -21.11 -9.36 1.58
CA LEU A 483 -22.53 -9.13 1.87
C LEU A 483 -22.77 -8.17 3.04
N PRO A 484 -22.09 -8.29 4.21
CA PRO A 484 -22.26 -7.34 5.32
C PRO A 484 -21.84 -5.91 4.93
N LYS A 485 -20.76 -5.76 4.15
CA LYS A 485 -20.28 -4.45 3.67
C LYS A 485 -21.26 -3.81 2.69
N MET A 486 -21.80 -4.60 1.78
CA MET A 486 -22.83 -4.16 0.84
C MET A 486 -24.09 -3.69 1.58
N LEU A 487 -24.53 -4.41 2.61
CA LEU A 487 -25.68 -4.03 3.45
C LEU A 487 -25.40 -2.77 4.28
N ALA A 488 -24.19 -2.63 4.83
CA ALA A 488 -23.79 -1.42 5.56
C ALA A 488 -23.88 -0.17 4.66
N CYS A 489 -23.45 -0.27 3.40
CA CYS A 489 -23.56 0.83 2.43
C CYS A 489 -25.01 1.15 1.99
N ALA A 490 -25.98 0.30 2.29
CA ALA A 490 -27.40 0.61 2.08
C ALA A 490 -27.98 1.53 3.16
N VAL A 491 -27.34 1.62 4.33
CA VAL A 491 -27.85 2.39 5.47
C VAL A 491 -27.89 3.91 5.18
N PRO A 492 -26.84 4.53 4.60
CA PRO A 492 -26.92 5.93 4.19
C PRO A 492 -28.03 6.22 3.17
N ILE A 493 -28.33 5.28 2.26
CA ILE A 493 -29.42 5.40 1.30
C ILE A 493 -30.77 5.50 2.04
N ILE A 494 -30.99 4.64 3.03
CA ILE A 494 -32.20 4.64 3.86
C ILE A 494 -32.34 5.97 4.62
N PHE A 495 -31.25 6.45 5.22
CA PHE A 495 -31.23 7.70 5.97
C PHE A 495 -31.49 8.92 5.08
N GLY A 496 -30.77 9.05 3.96
CA GLY A 496 -30.97 10.13 3.00
C GLY A 496 -32.39 10.19 2.47
N TYR A 497 -32.96 9.02 2.12
CA TYR A 497 -34.36 8.91 1.73
C TYR A 497 -35.32 9.36 2.82
N ALA A 498 -35.16 8.85 4.05
CA ALA A 498 -36.05 9.14 5.16
C ALA A 498 -36.03 10.62 5.55
N LEU A 499 -34.86 11.24 5.55
CA LEU A 499 -34.68 12.67 5.81
C LEU A 499 -35.38 13.51 4.72
N ALA A 500 -35.13 13.21 3.44
CA ALA A 500 -35.75 13.93 2.33
C ALA A 500 -37.27 13.78 2.32
N PHE A 501 -37.76 12.57 2.60
CA PHE A 501 -39.20 12.30 2.70
C PHE A 501 -39.83 13.05 3.86
N MET A 502 -39.19 13.10 5.03
CA MET A 502 -39.68 13.90 6.16
C MET A 502 -39.80 15.37 5.78
N LEU A 503 -38.76 15.95 5.17
CA LEU A 503 -38.79 17.35 4.71
C LEU A 503 -39.86 17.59 3.65
N SER A 504 -40.15 16.60 2.79
CA SER A 504 -41.22 16.71 1.78
C SER A 504 -42.62 16.85 2.39
N VAL A 505 -42.85 16.25 3.56
CA VAL A 505 -44.11 16.37 4.31
C VAL A 505 -44.18 17.67 5.11
N ILE A 506 -43.07 18.08 5.72
CA ILE A 506 -43.00 19.26 6.58
C ILE A 506 -43.06 20.55 5.76
N ILE A 507 -42.15 20.68 4.79
CA ILE A 507 -41.93 21.92 4.05
C ILE A 507 -42.93 22.06 2.90
N LYS A 508 -43.41 20.94 2.34
CA LYS A 508 -44.35 20.90 1.22
C LYS A 508 -43.82 21.63 -0.03
N ASN A 509 -42.48 21.72 -0.17
CA ASN A 509 -41.80 22.33 -1.31
C ASN A 509 -40.75 21.37 -1.87
N VAL A 510 -40.93 20.95 -3.13
CA VAL A 510 -40.06 19.96 -3.79
C VAL A 510 -38.60 20.41 -3.80
N ALA A 511 -38.33 21.67 -4.11
CA ALA A 511 -36.97 22.18 -4.26
C ALA A 511 -36.21 22.13 -2.92
N VAL A 512 -36.82 22.61 -1.84
CA VAL A 512 -36.18 22.65 -0.52
C VAL A 512 -36.01 21.24 0.05
N SER A 513 -37.02 20.38 -0.10
CA SER A 513 -36.96 19.00 0.41
C SER A 513 -35.89 18.13 -0.27
N ILE A 514 -35.48 18.49 -1.49
CA ILE A 514 -34.38 17.84 -2.22
C ILE A 514 -33.05 18.55 -1.94
N ALA A 515 -33.01 19.88 -1.99
CA ALA A 515 -31.77 20.64 -1.86
C ALA A 515 -31.12 20.50 -0.47
N THR A 516 -31.92 20.50 0.61
CA THR A 516 -31.38 20.46 1.97
C THR A 516 -30.64 19.15 2.29
N PRO A 517 -31.18 17.94 2.02
CA PRO A 517 -30.44 16.71 2.26
C PRO A 517 -29.22 16.53 1.34
N ILE A 518 -29.28 17.03 0.10
CA ILE A 518 -28.11 17.03 -0.80
C ILE A 518 -27.00 17.93 -0.23
N ALA A 519 -27.34 19.15 0.20
CA ALA A 519 -26.39 20.06 0.82
C ALA A 519 -25.77 19.45 2.09
N LEU A 520 -26.56 18.75 2.90
CA LEU A 520 -26.05 18.03 4.08
C LEU A 520 -25.08 16.91 3.69
N ASN A 521 -25.40 16.14 2.64
CA ASN A 521 -24.53 15.05 2.19
C ASN A 521 -23.17 15.57 1.67
N ILE A 522 -23.18 16.66 0.91
CA ILE A 522 -21.96 17.33 0.43
C ILE A 522 -21.18 17.95 1.60
N ALA A 523 -21.87 18.63 2.52
CA ALA A 523 -21.26 19.21 3.70
C ALA A 523 -20.58 18.14 4.57
N SER A 524 -21.18 16.96 4.72
CA SER A 524 -20.55 15.82 5.40
C SER A 524 -19.19 15.47 4.77
N ILE A 525 -19.09 15.36 3.44
CA ILE A 525 -17.81 15.05 2.76
C ILE A 525 -16.76 16.13 3.07
N ILE A 526 -17.13 17.40 2.89
CA ILE A 526 -16.20 18.53 3.05
C ILE A 526 -15.76 18.67 4.51
N LEU A 527 -16.71 18.59 5.45
CA LEU A 527 -16.44 18.74 6.88
C LEU A 527 -15.58 17.58 7.39
N MET A 528 -15.86 16.34 7.00
CA MET A 528 -15.04 15.20 7.42
C MET A 528 -13.64 15.28 6.80
N GLY A 529 -13.51 15.68 5.54
CA GLY A 529 -12.22 15.85 4.88
C GLY A 529 -11.35 16.99 5.41
N THR A 530 -11.95 18.02 6.03
CA THR A 530 -11.20 19.18 6.57
C THR A 530 -11.03 19.12 8.08
N LEU A 531 -12.10 18.84 8.83
CA LEU A 531 -12.08 18.87 10.29
C LEU A 531 -11.37 17.68 10.93
N ALA A 532 -11.33 16.53 10.24
CA ALA A 532 -10.57 15.38 10.72
C ALA A 532 -9.05 15.63 10.62
N PHE A 533 -8.58 16.29 9.56
CA PHE A 533 -7.16 16.51 9.34
C PHE A 533 -6.60 17.71 10.13
N THR A 534 -7.35 18.81 10.26
CA THR A 534 -6.83 20.04 10.86
C THR A 534 -6.91 20.08 12.40
N TYR A 535 -7.87 19.38 13.02
CA TYR A 535 -8.15 19.51 14.46
C TYR A 535 -8.40 18.16 15.14
N ARG A 536 -7.39 17.26 15.12
CA ARG A 536 -7.47 15.87 15.57
C ARG A 536 -7.97 15.69 17.02
N THR A 537 -7.60 16.57 17.95
CA THR A 537 -7.93 16.41 19.38
C THR A 537 -9.24 17.08 19.83
N ALA A 538 -9.70 18.13 19.13
CA ALA A 538 -10.85 18.94 19.56
C ALA A 538 -12.23 18.43 19.06
N ASN A 539 -12.25 17.56 18.05
CA ASN A 539 -13.47 17.22 17.30
C ASN A 539 -14.06 15.84 17.62
N LYS A 540 -13.71 15.23 18.76
CA LYS A 540 -14.20 13.89 19.15
C LYS A 540 -15.74 13.79 19.21
N TRP A 541 -16.43 14.91 19.44
CA TRP A 541 -17.90 14.97 19.43
C TRP A 541 -18.52 14.63 18.06
N LEU A 542 -17.79 14.85 16.95
CA LEU A 542 -18.25 14.53 15.60
C LEU A 542 -18.50 13.03 15.43
N ALA A 543 -17.79 12.17 16.16
CA ALA A 543 -18.00 10.71 16.18
C ALA A 543 -19.44 10.33 16.53
N TYR A 544 -20.13 11.16 17.33
CA TYR A 544 -21.50 10.90 17.79
C TYR A 544 -22.57 11.54 16.91
N THR A 545 -22.16 12.19 15.82
CA THR A 545 -23.07 12.79 14.84
C THR A 545 -23.29 11.83 13.66
N PRO A 546 -24.35 12.01 12.84
CA PRO A 546 -24.52 11.20 11.63
C PRO A 546 -23.47 11.49 10.55
N LEU A 547 -22.75 12.62 10.62
CA LEU A 547 -21.90 13.13 9.53
C LEU A 547 -20.79 12.17 9.09
N PRO A 548 -20.01 11.53 9.99
CA PRO A 548 -18.97 10.59 9.59
C PRO A 548 -19.54 9.36 8.88
N TYR A 549 -20.78 8.99 9.20
CA TYR A 549 -21.43 7.76 8.75
C TYR A 549 -22.26 7.94 7.48
N MET A 550 -22.43 9.16 6.97
CA MET A 550 -23.18 9.37 5.72
C MET A 550 -22.49 8.75 4.50
N HIS A 551 -21.20 8.38 4.62
CA HIS A 551 -20.38 7.78 3.58
C HIS A 551 -19.69 6.50 4.07
N ILE A 552 -20.48 5.52 4.54
CA ILE A 552 -19.95 4.24 5.06
C ILE A 552 -19.04 3.54 4.06
N SER A 553 -19.31 3.69 2.75
CA SER A 553 -18.51 3.09 1.69
C SER A 553 -17.02 3.46 1.77
N ALA A 554 -16.70 4.66 2.27
CA ALA A 554 -15.31 5.10 2.45
C ALA A 554 -14.52 4.23 3.43
N TYR A 555 -15.17 3.66 4.46
CA TYR A 555 -14.48 2.85 5.49
C TYR A 555 -14.47 1.36 5.18
N VAL A 556 -15.36 0.87 4.31
CA VAL A 556 -15.45 -0.56 3.97
C VAL A 556 -14.73 -0.92 2.69
N THR A 557 -14.35 0.07 1.86
CA THR A 557 -13.62 -0.11 0.61
C THR A 557 -12.11 0.05 0.82
N GLN A 558 -11.33 -0.92 0.34
CA GLN A 558 -9.87 -0.86 0.38
C GLN A 558 -9.36 0.23 -0.59
N GLY A 559 -8.34 0.98 -0.19
CA GLY A 559 -7.75 2.07 -0.99
C GLY A 559 -8.47 3.42 -0.90
N SER A 560 -9.44 3.57 0.00
CA SER A 560 -10.04 4.88 0.30
C SER A 560 -9.05 5.74 1.08
N SER A 561 -8.48 6.77 0.45
CA SER A 561 -7.51 7.68 1.08
C SER A 561 -8.10 8.50 2.23
N ALA A 562 -9.42 8.68 2.28
CA ALA A 562 -10.09 9.46 3.30
C ALA A 562 -10.29 8.68 4.62
N ALA A 563 -10.47 7.36 4.57
CA ALA A 563 -10.83 6.59 5.77
C ALA A 563 -9.72 6.50 6.82
N PRO A 564 -8.46 6.15 6.50
CA PRO A 564 -7.38 6.05 7.49
C PRO A 564 -7.16 7.37 8.24
N GLY A 565 -7.12 8.50 7.51
CA GLY A 565 -6.91 9.82 8.12
C GLY A 565 -8.04 10.24 9.07
N ILE A 566 -9.28 9.85 8.79
CA ILE A 566 -10.43 10.14 9.66
C ILE A 566 -10.45 9.20 10.87
N SER A 567 -10.20 7.89 10.68
CA SER A 567 -10.22 6.91 11.78
C SER A 567 -9.11 7.12 12.80
N SER A 568 -7.93 7.57 12.36
CA SER A 568 -6.82 7.91 13.27
C SER A 568 -7.04 9.22 14.05
N SER A 569 -8.05 10.01 13.69
CA SER A 569 -8.32 11.32 14.31
C SER A 569 -9.61 11.33 15.14
N ILE A 570 -10.59 10.51 14.75
CA ILE A 570 -11.92 10.46 15.38
C ILE A 570 -12.22 8.98 15.69
N PRO A 571 -12.66 8.65 16.92
CA PRO A 571 -12.99 7.27 17.29
C PRO A 571 -14.26 6.80 16.57
N ILE A 572 -14.11 6.28 15.36
CA ILE A 572 -15.22 5.82 14.52
C ILE A 572 -15.57 4.39 14.84
N ASN A 573 -16.76 4.19 15.40
CA ASN A 573 -17.37 2.87 15.52
C ASN A 573 -18.47 2.70 14.44
N LEU A 574 -18.23 1.83 13.46
CA LEU A 574 -19.18 1.59 12.36
C LEU A 574 -20.52 0.98 12.83
N THR A 575 -20.49 0.09 13.82
CA THR A 575 -21.70 -0.54 14.39
C THR A 575 -22.59 0.52 15.03
N TYR A 576 -21.99 1.43 15.82
CA TYR A 576 -22.70 2.57 16.39
C TYR A 576 -23.29 3.47 15.29
N GLY A 577 -22.50 3.80 14.26
CA GLY A 577 -22.96 4.61 13.13
C GLY A 577 -24.15 4.03 12.38
N ILE A 578 -24.12 2.71 12.11
CA ILE A 578 -25.24 1.99 11.48
C ILE A 578 -26.51 2.11 12.33
N ILE A 579 -26.40 1.85 13.65
CA ILE A 579 -27.54 1.94 14.58
C ILE A 579 -28.08 3.38 14.64
N LEU A 580 -27.19 4.37 14.72
CA LEU A 580 -27.54 5.79 14.78
C LEU A 580 -28.34 6.21 13.53
N LEU A 581 -27.84 5.89 12.33
CA LEU A 581 -28.51 6.25 11.07
C LEU A 581 -29.87 5.55 10.93
N LEU A 582 -29.97 4.28 11.32
CA LEU A 582 -31.24 3.56 11.31
C LEU A 582 -32.24 4.15 12.31
N ALA A 583 -31.78 4.52 13.52
CA ALA A 583 -32.62 5.17 14.53
C ALA A 583 -33.12 6.54 14.06
N LEU A 584 -32.24 7.35 13.46
CA LEU A 584 -32.63 8.64 12.88
C LEU A 584 -33.57 8.48 11.69
N SER A 585 -33.39 7.43 10.87
CA SER A 585 -34.31 7.11 9.77
C SER A 585 -35.71 6.76 10.29
N ALA A 586 -35.77 5.93 11.34
CA ALA A 586 -37.02 5.58 12.00
C ALA A 586 -37.70 6.81 12.64
N LEU A 587 -36.92 7.70 13.26
CA LEU A 587 -37.40 8.98 13.78
C LEU A 587 -37.99 9.86 12.67
N CYS A 588 -37.31 10.01 11.54
CA CYS A 588 -37.82 10.78 10.39
C CYS A 588 -39.14 10.20 9.85
N ALA A 589 -39.25 8.88 9.76
CA ALA A 589 -40.48 8.21 9.36
C ALA A 589 -41.62 8.40 10.38
N ALA A 590 -41.32 8.38 11.68
CA ALA A 590 -42.30 8.63 12.73
C ALA A 590 -42.78 10.09 12.73
N VAL A 591 -41.87 11.05 12.65
CA VAL A 591 -42.18 12.49 12.60
C VAL A 591 -43.04 12.81 11.37
N SER A 592 -42.66 12.31 10.19
CA SER A 592 -43.47 12.49 8.97
C SER A 592 -44.87 11.93 9.11
N SER A 593 -45.02 10.76 9.75
CA SER A 593 -46.32 10.12 9.99
C SER A 593 -47.20 10.91 10.96
N ILE A 594 -46.63 11.42 12.05
CA ILE A 594 -47.34 12.22 13.06
C ILE A 594 -47.82 13.53 12.43
N ILE A 595 -46.95 14.24 11.71
CA ILE A 595 -47.27 15.51 11.08
C ILE A 595 -48.34 15.32 10.00
N PHE A 596 -48.22 14.29 9.16
CA PHE A 596 -49.22 14.01 8.14
C PHE A 596 -50.60 13.66 8.72
N ASN A 597 -50.64 13.02 9.90
CA ASN A 597 -51.90 12.69 10.56
C ASN A 597 -52.56 13.93 11.18
N LYS A 598 -51.77 14.85 11.74
CA LYS A 598 -52.23 16.11 12.35
C LYS A 598 -52.45 17.24 11.34
N ALA A 599 -51.93 17.11 10.12
CA ALA A 599 -52.04 18.16 9.11
C ALA A 599 -53.51 18.32 8.67
N ASP A 600 -54.07 19.48 8.99
CA ASP A 600 -55.31 19.97 8.41
C ASP A 600 -55.04 20.44 6.99
N ILE A 601 -55.66 19.75 6.03
CA ILE A 601 -55.57 20.10 4.61
C ILE A 601 -56.81 20.94 4.32
N VAL A 602 -56.75 22.22 4.68
CA VAL A 602 -57.83 23.20 4.50
C VAL A 602 -57.39 24.24 3.47
N ASN A 603 -58.18 24.28 2.38
CA ASN A 603 -58.24 25.23 1.26
C ASN A 603 -57.03 25.42 0.35
#